data_AF-A0ABD4ZXT1-F1
#
_entry.id   AF-A0ABD4ZXT1-F1
#
_cell.length_a   1.000
_cell.length_b   1.000
_cell.length_c   1.000
_cell.angle_alpha   90.00
_cell.angle_beta   90.00
_cell.angle_gamma   90.00
#
_symmetry.space_group_name_H-M   'P 1'
#
loop_
_entity.id
_entity.type
_entity.pdbx_description
1 polymer ?
#
loop_
_entity_poly.entity_id
_entity_poly.type
_entity_poly.pdbx_seq_one_letter_code
_entity_poly.pdbx_strand_id
1 'polypeptide(L)' 'MAKTRKNVEQSEEVITPSETVEEKSFFKEDVLRSKEFSPIERDFLSGFLEDKKYTIDEARKALEKIKKGVVK' A
#
# COMPACT_ATOMS: atom_id res chain seq x y z
N MET A 1 40.30 21.39 -4.24
CA MET A 1 39.57 21.98 -3.09
C MET A 1 38.08 22.01 -3.44
N ALA A 2 37.28 21.36 -2.60
CA ALA A 2 35.88 21.02 -2.81
C ALA A 2 34.92 22.23 -2.81
N LYS A 3 33.73 22.03 -3.41
CA LYS A 3 32.41 22.39 -2.84
C LYS A 3 31.27 21.93 -3.76
N THR A 4 30.93 20.64 -3.67
CA THR A 4 29.60 20.14 -4.02
C THR A 4 28.60 20.72 -3.02
N ARG A 5 27.61 21.47 -3.53
CA ARG A 5 26.46 21.89 -2.73
C ARG A 5 25.40 20.80 -2.82
N LYS A 6 25.12 20.19 -1.67
CA LYS A 6 24.01 19.26 -1.44
C LYS A 6 22.71 19.99 -1.75
N ASN A 7 21.93 19.51 -2.72
CA ASN A 7 20.51 19.83 -2.81
C ASN A 7 19.75 18.64 -2.23
N VAL A 8 19.17 18.85 -1.06
CA VAL A 8 18.27 17.94 -0.36
C VAL A 8 16.87 18.46 -0.64
N GLU A 9 16.12 17.72 -1.44
CA GLU A 9 14.67 17.79 -1.57
C GLU A 9 14.28 16.44 -2.20
N GLN A 10 14.23 15.37 -1.40
CA GLN A 10 13.09 14.95 -0.59
C GLN A 10 11.76 14.98 -1.35
N SER A 11 11.34 13.76 -1.74
CA SER A 11 9.97 13.29 -2.00
C SER A 11 9.19 13.86 -3.18
N GLU A 12 9.54 13.42 -4.39
CA GLU A 12 8.56 12.90 -5.34
C GLU A 12 9.12 11.59 -5.87
N GLU A 13 8.80 10.49 -5.19
CA GLU A 13 9.07 9.17 -5.74
C GLU A 13 8.16 9.00 -6.96
N VAL A 14 8.81 9.11 -8.11
CA VAL A 14 8.27 8.94 -9.44
C VAL A 14 7.56 7.59 -9.50
N ILE A 15 6.24 7.61 -9.48
CA ILE A 15 5.38 6.48 -9.86
C ILE A 15 5.54 6.22 -11.36
N THR A 16 6.65 5.58 -11.74
CA THR A 16 6.72 4.82 -12.99
C THR A 16 5.92 3.53 -12.81
N PRO A 17 4.87 3.28 -13.60
CA PRO A 17 4.26 1.95 -13.67
C PRO A 17 5.22 1.03 -14.43
N SER A 18 6.28 0.59 -13.76
CA SER A 18 7.09 -0.52 -14.23
C SER A 18 6.33 -1.79 -13.93
N GLU A 19 5.63 -2.25 -14.97
CA GLU A 19 5.12 -3.59 -15.18
C GLU A 19 6.15 -4.62 -14.71
N THR A 20 5.99 -5.12 -13.49
CA THR A 20 6.70 -6.32 -13.03
C THR A 20 5.87 -6.94 -11.94
N VAL A 21 5.19 -8.01 -12.34
CA VAL A 21 4.50 -8.99 -11.50
C VAL A 21 5.55 -9.70 -10.65
N GLU A 22 6.11 -8.98 -9.70
CA GLU A 22 6.81 -9.56 -8.57
C GLU A 22 5.83 -9.50 -7.41
N GLU A 23 5.76 -10.57 -6.61
CA GLU A 23 5.06 -10.58 -5.32
C GLU A 23 5.69 -9.55 -4.37
N LYS A 24 5.52 -8.26 -4.66
CA LYS A 24 5.96 -7.15 -3.85
C LYS A 24 4.99 -7.05 -2.70
N SER A 25 5.46 -7.44 -1.52
CA SER A 25 4.78 -7.12 -0.28
C SER A 25 4.91 -5.62 -0.05
N PHE A 26 3.77 -4.93 -0.07
CA PHE A 26 3.68 -3.50 0.15
C PHE A 26 3.49 -3.23 1.64
N PHE A 27 3.95 -2.09 2.13
CA PHE A 27 3.56 -1.65 3.47
C PHE A 27 2.05 -1.44 3.52
N LYS A 28 1.46 -1.62 4.71
CA LYS A 28 0.05 -1.34 4.97
C LYS A 28 -0.38 -0.02 4.32
N GLU A 29 0.37 1.05 4.51
CA GLU A 29 0.05 2.36 3.96
C GLU A 29 0.00 2.39 2.42
N ASP A 30 0.88 1.66 1.74
CA ASP A 30 0.88 1.54 0.27
C ASP A 30 -0.30 0.71 -0.22
N VAL A 31 -0.60 -0.41 0.44
CA VAL A 31 -1.80 -1.21 0.18
C VAL A 31 -3.06 -0.34 0.32
N LEU A 32 -3.12 0.46 1.38
CA LEU A 32 -4.20 1.40 1.66
C LEU A 32 -4.19 2.64 0.76
N ARG A 33 -3.13 2.93 0.02
CA ARG A 33 -3.10 4.01 -0.97
C ARG A 33 -3.37 3.50 -2.38
N SER A 34 -3.36 2.17 -2.57
CA SER A 34 -3.64 1.53 -3.84
C SER A 34 -5.06 1.85 -4.33
N LYS A 35 -5.18 2.14 -5.63
CA LYS A 35 -6.47 2.41 -6.29
C LYS A 35 -7.37 1.18 -6.40
N GLU A 36 -6.84 0.00 -6.09
CA GLU A 36 -7.56 -1.27 -6.03
C GLU A 36 -8.64 -1.29 -4.93
N PHE A 37 -8.53 -0.43 -3.92
CA PHE A 37 -9.45 -0.41 -2.77
C PHE A 37 -10.20 0.92 -2.65
N SER A 38 -11.52 0.83 -2.47
CA SER A 38 -12.42 1.96 -2.19
C SER A 38 -12.10 2.61 -0.84
N PRO A 39 -12.46 3.88 -0.60
CA PRO A 39 -12.21 4.55 0.69
C PRO A 39 -12.69 3.76 1.91
N ILE A 40 -13.88 3.15 1.80
CA ILE A 40 -14.48 2.31 2.85
C ILE A 40 -13.66 1.03 3.04
N GLU A 41 -13.25 0.40 1.94
CA GLU A 41 -12.44 -0.82 1.93
C GLU A 41 -11.07 -0.58 2.58
N ARG A 42 -10.48 0.59 2.34
CA ARG A 42 -9.25 1.04 2.97
C ARG A 42 -9.42 1.26 4.47
N ASP A 43 -10.55 1.82 4.91
CA ASP A 43 -10.82 1.98 6.35
C ASP A 43 -10.88 0.62 7.06
N PHE A 44 -11.59 -0.34 6.47
CA PHE A 44 -11.65 -1.71 6.95
C PHE A 44 -10.28 -2.39 6.97
N LEU A 45 -9.51 -2.28 5.88
CA LEU A 45 -8.14 -2.81 5.82
C LEU A 45 -7.21 -2.11 6.81
N SER A 46 -7.41 -0.83 7.10
CA SER A 46 -6.61 -0.10 8.08
C SER A 46 -6.84 -0.61 9.50
N GLY A 47 -8.09 -0.94 9.84
CA GLY A 47 -8.42 -1.54 11.13
C GLY A 47 -8.07 -3.03 11.24
N PHE A 48 -8.06 -3.75 10.12
CA PHE A 48 -7.88 -5.21 10.10
C PHE A 48 -6.43 -5.66 9.83
N LEU A 49 -5.68 -4.92 9.01
CA LEU A 49 -4.27 -5.19 8.75
C LEU A 49 -3.41 -4.58 9.86
N GLU A 50 -2.49 -5.37 10.41
CA GLU A 50 -1.49 -4.91 11.38
C GLU A 50 -0.41 -4.07 10.68
N ASP A 51 0.50 -3.44 11.41
CA ASP A 51 1.63 -2.69 10.83
C ASP A 51 2.73 -3.64 10.32
N LYS A 52 2.38 -4.38 9.26
CA LYS A 52 3.23 -5.34 8.55
C LYS A 52 3.15 -5.09 7.05
N LYS A 53 3.99 -5.82 6.31
CA LYS A 53 3.93 -5.84 4.85
C LYS A 53 2.91 -6.88 4.40
N TYR A 54 2.07 -6.50 3.45
CA TYR A 54 1.04 -7.35 2.86
C TYR A 54 1.13 -7.29 1.35
N THR A 55 0.80 -8.40 0.70
CA THR A 55 0.55 -8.38 -0.74
C THR A 55 -0.86 -7.84 -1.04
N ILE A 56 -1.09 -7.40 -2.27
CA ILE A 56 -2.42 -6.99 -2.72
C ILE A 56 -3.42 -8.16 -2.60
N ASP A 57 -2.98 -9.39 -2.83
CA ASP A 57 -3.81 -10.59 -2.68
C ASP A 57 -4.21 -10.84 -1.22
N GLU A 58 -3.28 -10.70 -0.27
CA GLU A 58 -3.59 -10.83 1.16
C GLU A 58 -4.55 -9.76 1.64
N ALA A 59 -4.34 -8.50 1.22
CA ALA A 59 -5.24 -7.42 1.52
C ALA A 59 -6.63 -7.66 0.92
N ARG A 60 -6.71 -8.16 -0.30
CA ARG A 60 -7.98 -8.51 -0.95
C ARG A 60 -8.69 -9.67 -0.23
N LYS A 61 -7.97 -10.71 0.19
CA LYS A 61 -8.51 -11.81 1.02
C LYS A 61 -8.99 -11.32 2.37
N ALA A 62 -8.25 -10.43 3.03
CA ALA A 62 -8.64 -9.80 4.28
C ALA A 62 -9.95 -9.02 4.09
N LEU A 63 -10.04 -8.23 3.01
CA LEU A 63 -11.24 -7.50 2.66
C LEU A 63 -12.45 -8.42 2.45
N GLU A 64 -12.28 -9.52 1.72
CA GLU A 64 -13.35 -10.49 1.51
C GLU A 64 -13.82 -11.14 2.82
N LYS A 65 -12.91 -11.42 3.75
CA LYS A 65 -13.25 -11.91 5.10
C LYS A 65 -14.07 -10.87 5.87
N ILE A 66 -13.67 -9.60 5.81
CA ILE A 66 -14.39 -8.51 6.47
C ILE A 66 -15.79 -8.37 5.86
N LYS A 67 -15.90 -8.31 4.51
CA LYS A 67 -17.20 -8.24 3.82
C LYS A 67 -18.12 -9.42 4.16
N LYS A 68 -17.58 -10.65 4.20
CA LYS A 68 -18.34 -11.85 4.59
C LYS A 68 -18.74 -11.86 6.07
N GLY A 69 -17.95 -11.27 6.95
CA GLY A 69 -18.27 -11.13 8.37
C GLY A 69 -19.33 -10.06 8.67
N VAL A 70 -19.42 -9.03 7.82
CA VAL A 70 -20.38 -7.93 7.94
C VAL A 70 -21.78 -8.32 7.42
N VAL A 71 -21.91 -9.36 6.60
CA VAL A 71 -23.20 -9.91 6.16
C VAL A 71 -23.73 -10.95 7.15
N LYS A 72 -24.27 -10.50 8.29
CA LYS A 72 -25.17 -11.33 9.10
C LYS A 72 -26.23 -10.52 9.82
#